data_AF-A0A971N4R7-F1
#
_entry.id   AF-A0A971N4R7-F1
#
_cell.length_a   1.000
_cell.length_b   1.000
_cell.length_c   1.000
_cell.angle_alpha   90.00
_cell.angle_beta   90.00
_cell.angle_gamma   90.00
#
_symmetry.space_group_name_H-M   'P 1'
#
loop_
_entity.id
_entity.type
_entity.pdbx_description
1 polymer ?
#
loop_
_entity_poly.entity_id
_entity_poly.type
_entity_poly.pdbx_seq_one_letter_code
_entity_poly.pdbx_strand_id
1 'polypeptide(L)'
;MRIKGIGAETPPPVNERGEIVAGIGGRTGFTQVLKDQEAKLAEGWEQLLSRVDERAKHLLDQPSTENLRLYREAVRAFLKDALRGSFRMKGESRWDRRGNRRVFCVVEKINKALEDLTATVLQTNKEAIDVMAKIDEIRGLLIDLYY
;
A
#
# COMPACT_ATOMS: atom_id res chain seq x y z
N MET A 1 -60.92 -2.62 11.46
CA MET A 1 -59.53 -2.43 11.93
C MET A 1 -58.85 -3.80 11.94
N ARG A 2 -58.06 -4.16 10.90
CA ARG A 2 -56.57 -4.15 10.83
C ARG A 2 -55.86 -4.83 12.02
N ILE A 3 -55.27 -6.00 11.76
CA ILE A 3 -53.83 -6.26 11.90
C ILE A 3 -53.39 -7.27 10.83
N LYS A 4 -52.20 -7.02 10.26
CA LYS A 4 -51.68 -7.54 8.99
C LYS A 4 -50.33 -8.23 9.23
N GLY A 5 -50.10 -9.36 8.58
CA GLY A 5 -48.77 -9.80 8.11
C GLY A 5 -47.93 -10.63 9.09
N ILE A 6 -48.14 -11.94 9.08
CA ILE A 6 -47.19 -12.95 9.59
C ILE A 6 -46.09 -13.13 8.54
N GLY A 7 -44.84 -13.18 9.00
CA GLY A 7 -43.64 -13.25 8.17
C GLY A 7 -43.65 -14.43 7.21
N ALA A 8 -43.44 -14.13 5.93
CA ALA A 8 -43.18 -15.10 4.89
C ALA A 8 -41.66 -15.33 4.80
N GLU A 9 -41.15 -16.29 5.58
CA GLU A 9 -39.88 -16.92 5.22
C GLU A 9 -40.20 -17.97 4.15
N THR A 10 -39.71 -17.75 2.93
CA THR A 10 -39.84 -18.70 1.84
C THR A 10 -38.91 -19.89 2.14
N PRO A 11 -39.41 -21.14 2.13
CA PRO A 11 -38.58 -22.29 2.44
C PRO A 11 -37.50 -22.49 1.36
N PRO A 12 -36.31 -22.98 1.75
CA PRO A 12 -35.20 -23.20 0.81
C PRO A 12 -35.58 -24.22 -0.26
N PRO A 13 -35.05 -24.09 -1.50
CA PRO A 13 -35.33 -25.04 -2.57
C PRO A 13 -34.72 -26.41 -2.23
N VAL A 14 -35.58 -27.41 -2.09
CA VAL A 14 -35.20 -28.81 -1.81
C VAL A 14 -35.35 -29.61 -3.10
N ASN A 15 -34.36 -30.43 -3.44
CA ASN A 15 -34.47 -31.38 -4.55
C ASN A 15 -35.36 -32.58 -4.14
N GLU A 16 -35.75 -33.42 -5.10
CA GLU A 16 -36.66 -34.57 -4.89
C GLU A 16 -36.12 -35.64 -3.91
N ARG A 17 -34.92 -35.46 -3.34
CA ARG A 17 -34.28 -36.36 -2.37
C ARG A 17 -34.09 -35.77 -0.98
N GLY A 18 -34.62 -34.58 -0.71
CA GLY A 18 -34.61 -34.01 0.65
C GLY A 18 -33.26 -33.42 1.08
N GLU A 19 -32.33 -33.18 0.15
CA GLU A 19 -31.02 -32.61 0.46
C GLU A 19 -31.01 -31.09 0.25
N ILE A 20 -30.40 -30.37 1.20
CA ILE A 20 -30.21 -28.92 1.14
C ILE A 20 -29.13 -28.64 0.09
N VAL A 21 -29.51 -28.11 -1.07
CA VAL A 21 -28.54 -27.68 -2.07
C VAL A 21 -27.91 -26.38 -1.60
N ALA A 22 -26.70 -26.46 -1.05
CA ALA A 22 -25.87 -25.30 -0.78
C ALA A 22 -25.53 -24.62 -2.12
N GLY A 23 -26.22 -23.52 -2.44
CA GLY A 23 -25.99 -22.73 -3.63
C GLY A 23 -24.53 -22.28 -3.73
N ILE A 24 -23.85 -22.68 -4.80
CA ILE A 24 -22.46 -22.33 -5.14
C ILE A 24 -22.33 -20.86 -5.63
N GLY A 25 -23.32 -20.00 -5.34
CA GLY A 25 -23.38 -18.61 -5.84
C GLY A 25 -22.75 -17.53 -4.95
N GLY A 26 -22.45 -17.83 -3.67
CA GLY A 26 -22.02 -16.80 -2.71
C GLY A 26 -20.51 -16.61 -2.55
N ARG A 27 -19.71 -17.67 -2.77
CA ARG A 27 -18.25 -17.61 -2.56
C ARG A 27 -17.52 -16.85 -3.66
N THR A 28 -17.96 -16.96 -4.91
CA THR A 28 -17.34 -16.27 -6.05
C THR A 28 -17.50 -14.76 -5.94
N GLY A 29 -18.70 -14.26 -5.63
CA GLY A 29 -18.97 -12.83 -5.49
C GLY A 29 -18.14 -12.14 -4.40
N PHE A 30 -18.04 -12.73 -3.20
CA PHE A 30 -17.22 -12.16 -2.13
C PHE A 30 -15.73 -12.18 -2.45
N THR A 31 -15.22 -13.30 -3.01
CA THR A 31 -13.81 -13.37 -3.43
C THR A 31 -13.47 -12.41 -4.56
N GLN A 32 -14.43 -12.10 -5.43
CA GLN A 32 -14.25 -11.16 -6.52
C GLN A 32 -14.24 -9.71 -6.03
N VAL A 33 -15.11 -9.36 -5.09
CA VAL A 33 -15.08 -8.03 -4.43
C VAL A 33 -13.78 -7.82 -3.65
N LEU A 34 -13.25 -8.86 -2.99
CA LEU A 34 -11.95 -8.78 -2.32
C LEU A 34 -10.81 -8.56 -3.32
N LYS A 35 -10.75 -9.32 -4.40
CA LYS A 35 -9.74 -9.14 -5.46
C LYS A 35 -9.81 -7.76 -6.11
N ASP A 36 -11.01 -7.24 -6.36
CA ASP A 36 -11.21 -5.88 -6.89
C ASP A 36 -10.73 -4.80 -5.92
N GLN A 37 -10.88 -5.01 -4.61
CA GLN A 37 -10.34 -4.08 -3.61
C GLN A 37 -8.81 -4.14 -3.54
N GLU A 38 -8.22 -5.33 -3.59
CA GLU A 38 -6.76 -5.49 -3.64
C GLU A 38 -6.17 -4.85 -4.91
N ALA A 39 -6.82 -5.05 -6.06
CA ALA A 39 -6.42 -4.44 -7.33
C ALA A 39 -6.50 -2.90 -7.29
N LYS A 40 -7.57 -2.32 -6.74
CA LYS A 40 -7.69 -0.86 -6.58
C LYS A 40 -6.64 -0.28 -5.65
N LEU A 41 -6.25 -1.03 -4.62
CA LEU A 41 -5.14 -0.63 -3.77
C LEU A 41 -3.83 -0.68 -4.59
N ALA A 42 -3.55 -1.79 -5.28
CA ALA A 42 -2.39 -1.95 -6.18
C ALA A 42 -2.23 -0.77 -7.16
N GLU A 43 -3.30 -0.35 -7.83
CA GLU A 43 -3.31 0.78 -8.76
C GLU A 43 -2.98 2.12 -8.09
N GLY A 44 -3.47 2.36 -6.87
CA GLY A 44 -3.17 3.59 -6.12
C GLY A 44 -1.70 3.70 -5.72
N TRP A 45 -1.04 2.56 -5.43
CA TRP A 45 0.39 2.52 -5.10
C TRP A 45 1.27 2.83 -6.27
N GLU A 46 1.00 2.22 -7.42
CA GLU A 46 1.78 2.43 -8.63
C GLU A 46 1.77 3.91 -9.03
N GLN A 47 0.62 4.58 -8.86
CA GLN A 47 0.51 6.02 -9.06
C GLN A 47 1.37 6.83 -8.06
N LEU A 48 1.42 6.44 -6.79
CA LEU A 48 2.26 7.11 -5.79
C LEU A 48 3.75 6.86 -6.06
N LEU A 49 4.13 5.64 -6.45
CA LEU A 49 5.51 5.31 -6.81
C LEU A 49 5.95 6.07 -8.06
N SER A 50 5.09 6.16 -9.08
CA SER A 50 5.34 6.96 -10.28
C SER A 50 5.53 8.45 -9.94
N ARG A 51 4.80 9.00 -8.96
CA ARG A 51 5.02 10.38 -8.49
C ARG A 51 6.37 10.54 -7.80
N VAL A 52 6.80 9.56 -7.02
CA VAL A 52 8.14 9.55 -6.40
C VAL A 52 9.22 9.53 -7.48
N ASP A 53 9.06 8.70 -8.51
CA ASP A 53 9.97 8.61 -9.66
C ASP A 53 10.06 9.92 -10.45
N GLU A 54 8.94 10.60 -10.67
CA GLU A 54 8.91 11.90 -11.33
C GLU A 54 9.67 12.96 -10.52
N ARG A 55 9.43 13.02 -9.20
CA ARG A 55 10.16 13.94 -8.31
C ARG A 55 11.65 13.60 -8.20
N ALA A 56 12.00 12.32 -8.25
CA ALA A 56 13.39 11.87 -8.30
C ALA A 56 14.11 12.38 -9.55
N LYS A 57 13.48 12.28 -10.73
CA LYS A 57 14.04 12.81 -11.98
C LYS A 57 14.27 14.33 -11.89
N HIS A 58 13.27 15.08 -11.43
CA HIS A 58 13.42 16.53 -11.24
C HIS A 58 14.53 16.90 -10.24
N LEU A 59 14.72 16.10 -9.19
CA LEU A 59 15.81 16.31 -8.23
C LEU A 59 17.19 16.04 -8.84
N LEU A 60 17.31 15.04 -9.73
CA LEU A 60 18.54 14.76 -10.47
C LEU A 60 18.88 15.84 -11.49
N ASP A 61 17.88 16.32 -12.22
CA ASP A 61 18.06 17.39 -13.20
C ASP A 61 18.41 18.72 -12.53
N GLN A 62 17.78 19.02 -11.39
CA GLN A 62 17.97 20.25 -10.63
C GLN A 62 18.08 19.94 -9.13
N PRO A 63 19.30 19.68 -8.62
CA PRO A 63 19.54 19.44 -7.20
C PRO A 63 19.42 20.74 -6.41
N SER A 64 18.19 21.06 -6.02
CA SER A 64 17.84 22.22 -5.20
C SER A 64 17.20 21.77 -3.88
N THR A 65 17.29 22.62 -2.87
CA THR A 65 16.63 22.38 -1.57
C THR A 65 15.11 22.28 -1.71
N GLU A 66 14.52 22.99 -2.67
CA GLU A 66 13.09 22.93 -2.97
C GLU A 66 12.72 21.57 -3.60
N ASN A 67 13.46 21.10 -4.60
CA ASN A 67 13.20 19.80 -5.22
C ASN A 67 13.43 18.65 -4.23
N LEU A 68 14.41 18.78 -3.32
CA LEU A 68 14.64 17.82 -2.26
C LEU A 68 13.46 17.75 -1.29
N ARG A 69 12.87 18.90 -0.94
CA ARG A 69 11.67 18.96 -0.11
C ARG A 69 10.50 18.27 -0.79
N LEU A 70 10.24 18.57 -2.07
CA LEU A 70 9.16 17.95 -2.84
C LEU A 70 9.33 16.43 -2.94
N TYR A 71 10.56 15.95 -3.15
CA TYR A 71 10.87 14.53 -3.13
C TYR A 71 10.57 13.88 -1.77
N ARG A 72 11.01 14.51 -0.67
CA ARG A 72 10.70 14.02 0.70
C ARG A 72 9.20 13.99 0.99
N GLU A 73 8.45 14.98 0.50
CA GLU A 73 6.99 15.01 0.65
C GLU A 73 6.32 13.88 -0.14
N ALA A 74 6.78 13.58 -1.35
CA ALA A 74 6.27 12.45 -2.14
C ALA A 74 6.53 11.10 -1.46
N VAL A 75 7.75 10.88 -0.95
CA VAL A 75 8.10 9.66 -0.20
C VAL A 75 7.25 9.53 1.08
N ARG A 76 7.03 10.64 1.79
CA ARG A 76 6.15 10.66 2.98
C ARG A 76 4.71 10.30 2.64
N ALA A 77 4.18 10.82 1.53
CA ALA A 77 2.82 10.50 1.07
C ALA A 77 2.70 9.00 0.75
N PHE A 78 3.68 8.44 0.03
CA PHE A 78 3.76 7.01 -0.23
C PHE A 78 3.75 6.19 1.06
N LEU A 79 4.66 6.49 2.00
CA LEU A 79 4.75 5.77 3.28
C LEU A 79 3.47 5.86 4.10
N LYS A 80 2.78 7.01 4.09
CA LYS A 80 1.54 7.19 4.84
C LYS A 80 0.45 6.26 4.33
N ASP A 81 0.29 6.17 3.02
CA ASP A 81 -0.61 5.19 2.48
C ASP A 81 -0.08 3.79 2.80
N ALA A 82 1.23 3.51 2.63
CA ALA A 82 1.87 2.16 2.73
C ALA A 82 1.54 1.50 4.06
N LEU A 83 1.62 2.32 5.09
CA LEU A 83 1.27 1.95 6.43
C LEU A 83 -0.24 1.78 6.62
N ARG A 84 -1.11 2.63 6.06
CA ARG A 84 -2.59 2.47 6.15
C ARG A 84 -3.08 1.13 5.61
N GLY A 85 -2.53 0.67 4.49
CA GLY A 85 -2.80 -0.68 3.95
C GLY A 85 -2.41 -1.78 4.94
N SER A 86 -1.18 -1.66 5.48
CA SER A 86 -0.62 -2.58 6.45
C SER A 86 -1.39 -2.62 7.79
N PHE A 87 -1.97 -1.49 8.23
CA PHE A 87 -2.74 -1.42 9.48
C PHE A 87 -4.15 -2.01 9.35
N ARG A 88 -4.82 -1.95 8.19
CA ARG A 88 -6.15 -2.58 7.98
C ARG A 88 -6.10 -4.11 8.04
N MET A 89 -4.99 -4.72 7.59
CA MET A 89 -4.77 -6.16 7.69
C MET A 89 -4.60 -6.67 9.14
N LYS A 90 -4.39 -5.77 10.11
CA LYS A 90 -4.18 -6.13 11.53
C LYS A 90 -5.46 -6.51 12.28
N GLY A 91 -6.64 -6.40 11.65
CA GLY A 91 -7.90 -6.83 12.26
C GLY A 91 -8.00 -8.35 12.46
N GLU A 92 -7.35 -9.16 11.62
CA GLU A 92 -7.47 -10.63 11.65
C GLU A 92 -6.22 -11.36 12.12
N SER A 93 -5.03 -10.76 12.03
CA SER A 93 -3.78 -11.43 12.43
C SER A 93 -3.02 -10.61 13.46
N ARG A 94 -3.27 -10.96 14.73
CA ARG A 94 -2.58 -10.39 15.89
C ARG A 94 -1.08 -10.63 15.75
N TRP A 95 -0.30 -9.56 15.82
CA TRP A 95 1.10 -9.51 16.27
C TRP A 95 1.93 -10.78 16.00
N ASP A 96 2.42 -10.95 14.77
CA ASP A 96 3.39 -12.00 14.51
C ASP A 96 4.76 -11.65 15.14
N ARG A 97 5.45 -12.67 15.67
CA ARG A 97 6.78 -12.60 16.32
C ARG A 97 7.88 -12.05 15.41
N ARG A 98 7.61 -11.82 14.11
CA ARG A 98 8.57 -11.29 13.12
C ARG A 98 8.05 -10.18 12.21
N GLY A 99 6.74 -9.90 12.15
CA GLY A 99 6.14 -9.06 11.10
C GLY A 99 6.23 -7.54 11.28
N ASN A 100 5.99 -7.01 12.48
CA ASN A 100 5.95 -5.55 12.68
C ASN A 100 7.32 -4.89 12.78
N ARG A 101 8.34 -5.63 13.24
CA ARG A 101 9.71 -5.09 13.34
C ARG A 101 10.32 -4.87 11.96
N ARG A 102 9.98 -5.69 10.96
CA ARG A 102 10.51 -5.55 9.59
C ARG A 102 10.05 -4.25 8.94
N VAL A 103 8.75 -3.94 8.95
CA VAL A 103 8.21 -2.69 8.38
C VAL A 103 8.83 -1.47 9.08
N PHE A 104 8.89 -1.48 10.42
CA PHE A 104 9.50 -0.39 11.18
C PHE A 104 10.98 -0.22 10.82
N CYS A 105 11.76 -1.31 10.78
CA CYS A 105 13.17 -1.26 10.36
C CYS A 105 13.35 -0.77 8.92
N VAL A 106 12.45 -1.10 7.99
CA VAL A 106 12.51 -0.57 6.61
C VAL A 106 12.20 0.92 6.60
N VAL A 107 11.18 1.38 7.33
CA VAL A 107 10.87 2.82 7.45
C VAL A 107 12.04 3.59 8.08
N GLU A 108 12.69 3.05 9.10
CA GLU A 108 13.90 3.64 9.68
C GLU A 108 15.03 3.73 8.66
N LYS A 109 15.26 2.68 7.86
CA LYS A 109 16.26 2.70 6.78
C LYS A 109 15.94 3.76 5.72
N ILE A 110 14.67 3.89 5.33
CA ILE A 110 14.23 4.92 4.37
C ILE A 110 14.51 6.32 4.92
N ASN A 111 14.18 6.56 6.20
CA ASN A 111 14.45 7.85 6.84
C ASN A 111 15.96 8.17 6.83
N LYS A 112 16.80 7.20 7.18
CA LYS A 112 18.26 7.36 7.15
C LYS A 112 18.77 7.65 5.73
N ALA A 113 18.26 6.93 4.73
CA ALA A 113 18.65 7.16 3.33
C ALA A 113 18.24 8.57 2.85
N LEU A 114 17.09 9.09 3.28
CA LEU A 114 16.66 10.47 3.00
C LEU A 114 17.56 11.52 3.69
N GLU A 115 18.05 11.23 4.89
CA GLU A 115 19.02 12.09 5.60
C GLU A 115 20.36 12.11 4.87
N ASP A 116 20.87 10.95 4.47
CA ASP A 116 22.11 10.81 3.68
C ASP A 116 22.00 11.53 2.32
N LEU A 117 20.85 11.42 1.66
CA LEU A 117 20.54 12.15 0.42
C LEU A 117 20.57 13.66 0.67
N THR A 118 19.96 14.13 1.76
CA THR A 118 19.95 15.54 2.14
C THR A 118 21.37 16.06 2.36
N ALA A 119 22.19 15.32 3.10
CA ALA A 119 23.59 15.67 3.34
C ALA A 119 24.39 15.71 2.02
N THR A 120 24.09 14.79 1.10
CA THR A 120 24.75 14.71 -0.21
C THR A 120 24.38 15.87 -1.12
N VAL A 121 23.10 16.26 -1.19
CA VAL A 121 22.63 17.40 -2.00
C VAL A 121 23.17 18.74 -1.47
N LEU A 122 23.39 18.87 -0.17
CA LEU A 122 23.98 20.07 0.44
C LEU A 122 25.50 20.16 0.23
N GLN A 123 26.17 19.06 -0.12
CA GLN A 123 27.60 19.04 -0.40
C GLN A 123 27.87 19.43 -1.85
N THR A 124 28.44 20.62 -2.05
CA THR A 124 28.66 21.23 -3.38
C THR A 124 29.63 20.46 -4.30
N ASN A 125 30.40 19.50 -3.76
CA ASN A 125 31.47 18.79 -4.48
C ASN A 125 31.15 17.31 -4.81
N LYS A 126 29.92 16.83 -4.58
CA LYS A 126 29.58 15.43 -4.85
C LYS A 126 29.08 15.22 -6.27
N GLU A 127 29.39 14.05 -6.82
CA GLU A 127 29.03 13.67 -8.19
C GLU A 127 27.52 13.40 -8.27
N ALA A 128 26.89 13.77 -9.40
CA ALA A 128 25.47 13.49 -9.64
C ALA A 128 25.14 11.98 -9.55
N ILE A 129 26.14 11.13 -9.79
CA ILE A 129 26.06 9.67 -9.68
C ILE A 129 25.77 9.24 -8.23
N ASP A 130 26.34 9.91 -7.23
CA ASP A 130 26.10 9.60 -5.82
C ASP A 130 24.66 9.90 -5.41
N VAL A 131 24.12 11.02 -5.91
CA VAL A 131 22.72 11.42 -5.70
C VAL A 131 21.78 10.38 -6.31
N MET A 132 22.09 9.93 -7.54
CA MET A 132 21.32 8.90 -8.24
C MET A 132 21.34 7.57 -7.49
N ALA A 133 22.51 7.11 -7.04
CA ALA A 133 22.63 5.87 -6.27
C ALA A 133 21.79 5.92 -4.98
N LYS A 134 21.74 7.08 -4.31
CA LYS A 134 20.92 7.28 -3.10
C LYS A 134 19.43 7.26 -3.40
N ILE A 135 19.00 7.85 -4.52
CA ILE A 135 17.60 7.80 -4.97
C ILE A 135 17.19 6.36 -5.30
N ASP A 136 18.05 5.59 -5.98
CA ASP A 136 17.78 4.19 -6.31
C ASP A 136 17.71 3.30 -5.05
N GLU A 137 18.58 3.55 -4.06
CA GLU A 137 18.51 2.89 -2.74
C GLU A 137 17.14 3.13 -2.08
N ILE A 138 16.68 4.39 -2.05
CA ILE A 138 15.36 4.74 -1.49
C ILE A 138 14.24 4.05 -2.26
N ARG A 139 14.30 4.05 -3.60
CA ARG A 139 13.31 3.37 -4.45
C ARG A 139 13.23 1.88 -4.13
N GLY A 140 14.37 1.20 -4.01
CA GLY A 140 14.42 -0.21 -3.63
C GLY A 140 13.75 -0.47 -2.28
N LEU A 141 14.04 0.36 -1.27
CA LEU A 141 13.42 0.24 0.06
C LEU A 141 11.90 0.48 0.04
N LEU A 142 11.40 1.34 -0.85
CA LEU A 142 9.96 1.57 -1.01
C LEU A 142 9.26 0.36 -1.65
N ILE A 143 9.91 -0.30 -2.61
CA ILE A 143 9.41 -1.53 -3.25
C ILE A 143 9.42 -2.70 -2.25
N ASP A 144 10.48 -2.83 -1.44
CA ASP A 144 10.61 -3.81 -0.35
C ASP A 144 9.53 -3.68 0.73
N LEU A 145 8.86 -2.52 0.81
CA LEU A 145 7.77 -2.30 1.75
C LEU A 145 6.44 -2.87 1.24
N TYR A 146 6.36 -3.18 -0.06
CA TYR A 146 5.21 -3.79 -0.73
C TYR A 146 5.35 -5.31 -0.92
N TYR A 147 6.52 -5.79 -1.34
CA TYR A 147 6.80 -7.22 -1.58
C TYR A 147 7.32 -7.96 -0.34
#